data_AF-A0A1J7BPB2-F1
#
_entry.id   AF-A0A1J7BPB2-F1
#
_cell.length_a   1.000
_cell.length_b   1.000
_cell.length_c   1.000
_cell.angle_alpha   90.00
_cell.angle_beta   90.00
_cell.angle_gamma   90.00
#
_symmetry.space_group_name_H-M   'P 1'
#
loop_
_entity.id
_entity.type
_entity.pdbx_description
1 polymer ?
#
loop_
_entity_poly.entity_id
_entity_poly.type
_entity_poly.pdbx_seq_one_letter_code
_entity_poly.pdbx_strand_id
1 'polypeptide(L)' 'MNAEVQCYPKYIILQAVYFKLRFTLSYRDVEEIMKITGVTVNHATIQLWVYQFAPLLEAEMKKRKVEDWMRPISK' A
#
# COMPACT_ATOMS: atom_id res chain seq x y z
N MET A 1 22.23 -8.88 -11.49
CA MET A 1 20.89 -8.34 -11.22
C MET A 1 20.96 -6.85 -11.45
N ASN A 2 20.63 -6.40 -12.66
CA ASN A 2 20.69 -5.00 -13.03
C ASN A 2 19.53 -4.30 -12.32
N ALA A 3 19.84 -3.52 -11.29
CA ALA A 3 18.86 -2.64 -10.68
C ALA A 3 18.68 -1.43 -11.60
N GLU A 4 17.94 -1.64 -12.69
CA GLU A 4 17.32 -0.51 -13.39
C GLU A 4 16.43 0.16 -12.36
N VAL A 5 16.71 1.42 -12.05
CA VAL A 5 15.92 2.20 -11.10
C VAL A 5 14.58 2.48 -11.78
N GLN A 6 13.65 1.54 -11.61
CA GLN A 6 12.33 1.64 -12.20
C GLN A 6 11.50 2.61 -11.37
N CYS A 7 11.27 3.79 -11.94
CA CYS A 7 10.41 4.80 -11.35
C CYS A 7 8.93 4.39 -11.52
N TYR A 8 8.30 3.95 -10.44
CA TYR A 8 6.87 3.64 -10.45
C TYR A 8 6.04 4.91 -10.16
N PRO A 9 4.91 5.10 -10.84
CA PRO A 9 3.96 6.14 -10.48
C PRO A 9 3.52 6.01 -9.02
N LYS A 10 3.29 7.14 -8.34
CA LYS A 10 2.88 7.16 -6.91
C LYS A 10 1.64 6.31 -6.63
N TYR A 11 0.68 6.26 -7.55
CA TYR A 11 -0.55 5.49 -7.36
C TYR A 11 -0.30 3.97 -7.30
N ILE A 12 0.70 3.46 -8.05
CA ILE A 12 1.11 2.05 -8.02
C ILE A 12 1.71 1.68 -6.66
N ILE A 13 2.57 2.56 -6.14
CA ILE A 13 3.19 2.41 -4.82
C ILE A 13 2.12 2.37 -3.74
N LEU A 14 1.20 3.34 -3.74
CA LEU A 14 0.12 3.42 -2.77
C LEU A 14 -0.82 2.22 -2.84
N GLN A 15 -1.11 1.72 -4.05
CA GLN A 15 -1.95 0.53 -4.24
C GLN A 15 -1.31 -0.74 -3.62
N ALA A 16 -0.01 -0.96 -3.86
CA ALA A 16 0.70 -2.10 -3.27
C ALA A 16 0.74 -2.03 -1.74
N VAL A 17 1.02 -0.84 -1.18
CA VAL A 17 1.03 -0.61 0.28
C VAL A 17 -0.37 -0.79 0.86
N TYR A 18 -1.41 -0.30 0.17
CA TYR A 18 -2.80 -0.48 0.58
C TYR A 18 -3.19 -1.96 0.64
N PHE A 19 -2.85 -2.77 -0.37
CA PHE A 19 -3.13 -4.20 -0.36
C PHE A 19 -2.45 -4.90 0.82
N LYS A 20 -1.19 -4.55 1.10
CA LYS A 20 -0.47 -5.09 2.25
C LYS A 20 -1.16 -4.77 3.58
N LEU A 21 -1.55 -3.52 3.78
CA LEU A 21 -2.14 -3.06 5.04
C LEU A 21 -3.61 -3.51 5.22
N ARG A 22 -4.39 -3.58 4.14
CA ARG A 22 -5.83 -3.83 4.20
C ARG A 22 -6.21 -5.31 4.30
N PHE A 23 -5.44 -6.18 3.66
CA PHE A 23 -5.79 -7.59 3.46
C PHE A 23 -4.82 -8.56 4.14
N THR A 24 -3.84 -8.08 4.92
CA THR A 24 -2.87 -8.92 5.64
C THR A 24 -2.11 -9.91 4.74
N LEU A 25 -1.95 -9.56 3.46
CA LEU A 25 -1.30 -10.39 2.44
C LEU A 25 0.21 -10.55 2.68
N SER A 26 0.81 -11.63 2.20
CA SER A 26 2.26 -11.73 2.12
C SER A 26 2.80 -10.80 1.02
N TYR A 27 4.08 -10.42 1.08
CA TYR A 27 4.66 -9.57 0.04
C TYR A 27 4.68 -10.26 -1.33
N ARG A 28 4.71 -11.60 -1.37
CA ARG A 28 4.63 -12.36 -2.62
C ARG A 28 3.23 -12.36 -3.20
N ASP A 29 2.19 -12.44 -2.36
CA ASP A 29 0.81 -12.34 -2.85
C ASP A 29 0.54 -10.95 -3.43
N VAL A 30 1.10 -9.90 -2.82
CA VAL A 30 1.03 -8.54 -3.37
C VAL A 30 1.78 -8.44 -4.70
N GLU A 31 2.97 -9.03 -4.82
CA GLU A 31 3.70 -9.13 -6.09
C GLU A 31 2.86 -9.83 -7.18
N GLU A 32 2.19 -10.94 -6.85
CA GLU A 32 1.31 -11.66 -7.78
C GLU A 32 0.10 -10.82 -8.21
N ILE A 33 -0.55 -10.11 -7.27
CA ILE A 33 -1.67 -9.21 -7.57
C ILE A 33 -1.22 -8.05 -8.47
N MET A 34 -0.07 -7.45 -8.18
CA MET A 34 0.48 -6.37 -9.00
C MET A 34 0.80 -6.89 -10.41
N LYS A 35 1.34 -8.11 -10.52
CA LYS A 35 1.61 -8.77 -11.80
C LYS A 35 0.33 -9.03 -12.60
N ILE A 36 -0.74 -9.50 -11.96
CA ILE A 36 -2.07 -9.65 -12.59
C ILE A 36 -2.60 -8.31 -13.10
N THR A 37 -2.30 -7.22 -12.39
CA THR A 37 -2.67 -5.84 -12.78
C THR A 37 -1.75 -5.27 -13.88
N GLY A 38 -0.77 -6.04 -14.38
CA GLY A 38 0.15 -5.62 -15.43
C GLY A 38 1.40 -4.89 -14.91
N VAL A 39 1.66 -4.91 -13.61
CA VAL A 39 2.83 -4.28 -12.98
C VAL A 39 3.78 -5.34 -12.44
N THR A 40 4.92 -5.51 -13.10
CA THR A 40 5.97 -6.43 -12.64
C THR A 40 6.84 -5.72 -11.60
N VAL A 41 6.62 -6.00 -10.32
CA VAL A 41 7.39 -5.47 -9.20
C VAL A 41 7.83 -6.60 -8.27
N ASN A 42 9.08 -6.57 -7.82
CA ASN A 42 9.61 -7.58 -6.90
C ASN A 42 9.06 -7.35 -5.48
N HIS A 43 8.70 -8.41 -4.75
CA HIS A 43 8.29 -8.35 -3.35
C HIS A 43 9.26 -7.57 -2.45
N ALA A 44 10.58 -7.58 -2.72
CA ALA A 44 11.56 -6.78 -1.98
C ALA A 44 11.34 -5.27 -2.15
N THR A 45 10.96 -4.82 -3.36
CA THR A 45 10.59 -3.43 -3.64
C THR A 45 9.30 -3.06 -2.91
N ILE A 46 8.31 -3.97 -2.88
CA ILE A 46 7.06 -3.77 -2.14
C ILE A 46 7.35 -3.64 -0.63
N GLN A 47 8.26 -4.45 -0.08
CA GLN A 47 8.67 -4.35 1.31
C GLN A 47 9.29 -2.99 1.64
N LEU A 48 10.13 -2.44 0.75
CA LEU A 48 10.71 -1.11 0.91
C LEU A 48 9.63 -0.01 0.90
N TRP A 49 8.67 -0.11 -0.01
CA TRP A 49 7.55 0.84 -0.05
C TRP A 49 6.71 0.77 1.21
N VAL A 50 6.39 -0.43 1.70
CA VAL A 50 5.63 -0.59 2.93
C VAL A 50 6.40 -0.02 4.11
N TYR A 51 7.71 -0.28 4.22
CA TYR A 51 8.55 0.30 5.26
C TYR A 51 8.53 1.84 5.24
N GLN A 52 8.61 2.44 4.05
CA GLN A 52 8.65 3.90 3.89
C GLN A 52 7.27 4.57 4.09
N PHE A 53 6.20 3.96 3.58
CA PHE A 53 4.89 4.60 3.47
C PHE A 53 3.86 4.13 4.51
N ALA A 54 4.07 2.99 5.19
CA ALA A 54 3.14 2.51 6.22
C ALA A 54 2.90 3.54 7.33
N PRO A 55 3.91 4.24 7.89
CA PRO A 55 3.67 5.22 8.94
C PRO A 55 2.77 6.39 8.48
N LEU A 56 2.92 6.82 7.23
CA LEU A 56 2.11 7.89 6.63
C LEU A 56 0.67 7.42 6.42
N LEU A 57 0.49 6.21 5.90
CA LEU A 57 -0.84 5.64 5.65
C LEU A 57 -1.59 5.32 6.95
N GLU A 58 -0.89 4.78 7.95
CA GLU A 58 -1.48 4.49 9.26
C GLU A 58 -1.95 5.76 9.97
N ALA A 59 -1.18 6.85 9.90
CA ALA A 59 -1.58 8.13 10.46
C ALA A 59 -2.87 8.64 9.80
N GLU A 60 -2.96 8.56 8.47
CA GLU A 60 -4.13 8.98 7.72
C GLU A 60 -5.36 8.08 7.97
N MET A 61 -5.17 6.76 8.02
CA MET A 61 -6.24 5.82 8.37
C MET A 61 -6.77 6.04 9.78
N LYS A 62 -5.90 6.36 10.75
CA LYS A 62 -6.30 6.69 12.12
C LYS A 62 -7.11 7.98 12.16
N LYS A 63 -6.72 9.03 11.43
CA LYS A 63 -7.49 10.28 11.32
C LYS A 63 -8.90 10.03 10.81
N ARG A 64 -9.02 9.31 9.69
CA ARG A 64 -10.33 8.99 9.09
C ARG A 64 -11.22 8.18 10.02
N LYS A 65 -10.66 7.24 10.78
CA LYS A 65 -11.44 6.54 11.81
C LYS A 65 -11.95 7.52 12.85
N VAL A 66 -11.11 8.40 13.39
CA VAL A 66 -11.53 9.41 14.36
C VAL A 66 -12.61 10.32 13.79
N GLU A 67 -12.47 10.78 12.56
CA GLU A 67 -13.50 11.58 11.87
C GLU A 67 -14.82 10.81 11.70
N ASP A 68 -14.75 9.51 11.39
CA ASP A 68 -15.91 8.62 11.31
C ASP A 68 -16.59 8.44 12.69
N TRP A 69 -15.82 8.26 13.77
CA TRP A 69 -16.32 8.22 15.15
C TRP A 69 -16.95 9.54 15.59
N MET A 70 -16.45 10.66 15.07
CA MET A 70 -16.92 12.01 15.39
C MET A 70 -18.09 12.47 14.51
N ARG A 71 -18.48 11.70 13.47
CA ARG A 71 -19.70 11.99 12.74
C ARG A 71 -20.88 11.80 13.69
N PRO A 72 -21.70 12.85 13.93
CA PRO A 72 -22.92 12.66 14.69
C PRO A 72 -23.74 11.60 13.98
N ILE A 73 -24.18 10.58 14.72
CA ILE A 73 -25.11 9.58 14.23
C ILE A 73 -26.38 10.34 13.86
N SER A 74 -26.50 10.75 12.61
CA SER A 74 -27.70 11.38 12.09
C SER A 74 -28.82 10.36 12.22
N LYS A 75 -29.83 10.68 13.05
CA LYS A 75 -31.11 9.97 13.12
C LYS A 75 -31.83 10.02 11.78
#